data_AF-A0A844H3J7-F1
#
_entry.id   AF-A0A844H3J7-F1
#
_cell.length_a   1.000
_cell.length_b   1.000
_cell.length_c   1.000
_cell.angle_alpha   90.00
_cell.angle_beta   90.00
_cell.angle_gamma   90.00
#
_symmetry.space_group_name_H-M   'P 1'
#
loop_
_entity.id
_entity.type
_entity.pdbx_description
1 polymer ?
#
loop_
_entity_poly.entity_id
_entity_poly.type
_entity_poly.pdbx_seq_one_letter_code
_entity_poly.pdbx_strand_id
1 'polypeptide(L)'
;MSDPSPFRSMDFWIAVGVALIVKVKTSASLGPAKVITTIAVAVGAAWIGTDYVAEVIGVPQPVAAAIVTLTAEGVMRWLLIASEDPRQALDLWKYWRK
;
A
#
# COMPACT_ATOMS: atom_id res chain seq x y z
N MET A 1 -17.38 17.45 -22.16
CA MET A 1 -15.93 17.70 -22.04
C MET A 1 -15.64 18.28 -20.68
N SER A 2 -15.17 17.45 -19.75
CA SER A 2 -14.34 17.74 -18.56
C SER A 2 -14.45 16.50 -17.68
N ASP A 3 -13.59 15.50 -17.90
CA ASP A 3 -13.37 14.49 -16.87
C ASP A 3 -12.77 15.23 -15.66
N PRO A 4 -13.45 15.30 -14.49
CA PRO A 4 -12.80 15.85 -13.31
C PRO A 4 -11.68 14.88 -12.95
N SER A 5 -10.42 15.31 -13.10
CA SER A 5 -9.30 14.43 -12.81
C SER A 5 -9.46 13.83 -11.40
N PRO A 6 -9.22 12.53 -11.20
CA PRO A 6 -9.51 11.84 -9.94
C PRO A 6 -8.79 12.48 -8.73
N PHE A 7 -7.69 13.19 -8.99
CA PHE A 7 -6.91 13.97 -8.02
C PHE A 7 -7.61 15.21 -7.44
N ARG A 8 -8.73 15.66 -8.04
CA ARG A 8 -9.51 16.80 -7.52
C ARG A 8 -10.63 16.40 -6.56
N SER A 9 -10.91 15.10 -6.43
CA SER A 9 -11.97 14.64 -5.52
C SER A 9 -11.51 14.72 -4.06
N MET A 10 -12.39 15.20 -3.18
CA MET A 10 -12.12 15.23 -1.73
C MET A 10 -11.91 13.81 -1.19
N ASP A 11 -12.65 12.84 -1.73
CA ASP A 11 -12.58 11.43 -1.36
C ASP A 11 -11.19 10.83 -1.60
N PHE A 12 -10.52 11.20 -2.69
CA PHE A 12 -9.13 10.81 -2.97
C PHE A 12 -8.19 11.31 -1.86
N TRP A 13 -8.30 12.58 -1.47
CA TRP A 13 -7.43 13.16 -0.43
C TRP A 13 -7.72 12.60 0.96
N ILE A 14 -8.98 12.28 1.27
CA ILE A 14 -9.34 11.56 2.50
C ILE A 14 -8.67 10.18 2.52
N ALA A 15 -8.77 9.42 1.42
CA ALA A 15 -8.13 8.11 1.30
C ALA A 15 -6.60 8.19 1.44
N VAL A 16 -5.97 9.18 0.79
CA VAL A 16 -4.53 9.47 0.92
C VAL A 16 -4.16 9.80 2.36
N GLY A 17 -4.96 10.63 3.04
CA GLY A 17 -4.75 11.00 4.44
C GLY A 17 -4.81 9.79 5.39
N VAL A 18 -5.81 8.91 5.22
CA VAL A 18 -5.92 7.66 5.99
C VAL A 18 -4.73 6.76 5.74
N ALA A 19 -4.33 6.57 4.48
CA ALA A 19 -3.17 5.76 4.10
C ALA A 19 -1.87 6.29 4.73
N LEU A 20 -1.68 7.63 4.76
CA LEU A 20 -0.56 8.29 5.42
C LEU A 20 -0.54 8.04 6.92
N ILE A 21 -1.67 8.14 7.61
CA ILE A 21 -1.76 7.87 9.06
C ILE A 21 -1.36 6.43 9.37
N VAL A 22 -1.88 5.46 8.60
CA VAL A 22 -1.53 4.05 8.73
C VAL A 22 -0.03 3.85 8.49
N LYS A 23 0.52 4.48 7.45
CA LYS A 23 1.94 4.45 7.12
C LYS A 23 2.83 5.00 8.24
N VAL A 24 2.49 6.13 8.83
CA VAL A 24 3.26 6.73 9.94
C VAL A 24 3.22 5.83 11.17
N LYS A 25 2.03 5.37 11.59
CA LYS A 25 1.90 4.50 12.77
C LYS A 25 2.65 3.18 12.61
N THR A 26 2.66 2.60 11.41
CA THR A 26 3.31 1.32 11.14
C THR A 26 4.80 1.45 10.80
N SER A 27 5.28 2.64 10.45
CA SER A 27 6.72 2.88 10.22
C SER A 27 7.49 3.16 11.51
N ALA A 28 6.81 3.65 12.57
CA ALA A 28 7.44 3.89 13.87
C ALA A 28 8.00 2.61 14.53
N SER A 29 7.52 1.43 14.12
CA SER A 29 8.01 0.12 14.58
C SER A 29 9.09 -0.49 13.67
N LEU A 30 9.48 0.16 12.57
CA LEU A 30 10.42 -0.37 11.59
C LEU A 30 11.72 0.46 11.55
N GLY A 31 12.86 -0.22 11.62
CA GLY A 31 14.17 0.43 11.47
C GLY A 31 14.39 1.01 10.05
N PRO A 32 15.33 1.96 9.87
CA PRO A 32 15.52 2.70 8.61
C PRO A 32 15.70 1.81 7.37
N ALA A 33 16.45 0.72 7.51
CA ALA A 33 16.68 -0.23 6.42
C ALA A 33 15.38 -0.87 5.91
N LYS A 34 14.47 -1.23 6.81
CA LYS A 34 13.19 -1.85 6.46
C LYS A 34 12.24 -0.89 5.77
N VAL A 35 12.28 0.38 6.16
CA VAL A 35 11.52 1.46 5.50
C VAL A 35 12.01 1.61 4.06
N ILE A 36 13.32 1.66 3.84
CA ILE A 36 13.91 1.75 2.49
C ILE A 36 13.53 0.53 1.65
N THR A 37 13.65 -0.69 2.20
CA THR A 37 13.25 -1.91 1.48
C THR A 37 11.77 -1.88 1.10
N THR A 38 10.91 -1.40 2.00
CA THR A 38 9.47 -1.27 1.73
C THR A 38 9.18 -0.28 0.60
N ILE A 39 9.88 0.86 0.58
CA ILE A 39 9.76 1.84 -0.51
C ILE A 39 10.23 1.24 -1.83
N ALA A 40 11.39 0.57 -1.85
CA ALA A 40 11.93 -0.04 -3.06
C ALA A 40 10.98 -1.10 -3.64
N VAL A 41 10.41 -1.95 -2.79
CA VAL A 41 9.42 -2.96 -3.20
C VAL A 41 8.15 -2.30 -3.72
N ALA A 42 7.63 -1.27 -3.05
CA ALA A 42 6.42 -0.58 -3.48
C ALA A 42 6.59 0.12 -4.84
N VAL A 43 7.72 0.79 -5.05
CA VAL A 43 8.07 1.43 -6.34
C VAL A 43 8.25 0.37 -7.43
N GLY A 44 9.00 -0.70 -7.16
CA GLY A 44 9.21 -1.78 -8.12
C GLY A 44 7.91 -2.50 -8.51
N ALA A 45 7.03 -2.74 -7.55
CA ALA A 45 5.71 -3.31 -7.80
C ALA A 45 4.85 -2.38 -8.68
N ALA A 46 4.81 -1.08 -8.36
CA ALA A 46 4.07 -0.12 -9.17
C ALA A 46 4.62 -0.04 -10.60
N TRP A 47 5.95 -0.08 -10.77
CA TRP A 47 6.58 -0.04 -12.09
C TRP A 47 6.15 -1.18 -13.01
N ILE A 48 5.94 -2.38 -12.46
CA ILE A 48 5.65 -3.59 -13.26
C ILE A 48 4.15 -3.89 -13.30
N GLY A 49 3.40 -3.57 -12.25
CA GLY A 49 2.02 -4.02 -12.06
C GLY A 49 0.93 -3.00 -12.39
N THR A 50 1.27 -1.70 -12.54
CA THR A 50 0.25 -0.65 -12.69
C THR A 50 -0.62 -0.84 -13.93
N ASP A 51 -0.02 -1.12 -15.10
CA ASP A 51 -0.76 -1.26 -16.35
C ASP A 51 -1.68 -2.47 -16.34
N TYR A 52 -1.17 -3.61 -15.86
CA TYR A 52 -1.96 -4.82 -15.69
C TYR A 52 -3.16 -4.61 -14.74
N VAL A 53 -2.93 -3.95 -13.60
CA VAL A 53 -4.02 -3.68 -12.64
C VAL A 53 -5.03 -2.68 -13.19
N ALA A 54 -4.57 -1.66 -13.93
CA ALA A 54 -5.46 -0.71 -14.60
C ALA A 54 -6.39 -1.43 -15.59
N GLU A 55 -5.84 -2.37 -16.38
CA GLU A 55 -6.60 -3.17 -17.35
C GLU A 55 -7.59 -4.13 -16.67
N VAL A 56 -7.13 -4.88 -15.66
CA VAL A 56 -7.95 -5.91 -14.99
C VAL A 56 -9.07 -5.30 -14.16
N ILE A 57 -8.81 -4.21 -13.45
CA ILE A 57 -9.80 -3.56 -12.57
C ILE A 57 -10.61 -2.49 -13.33
N GLY A 58 -10.16 -2.07 -14.52
CA GLY A 58 -10.85 -1.06 -15.33
C GLY A 58 -10.79 0.34 -14.70
N VAL A 59 -9.70 0.66 -14.00
CA VAL A 59 -9.52 1.94 -13.29
C VAL A 59 -8.43 2.79 -13.95
N PRO A 60 -8.47 4.12 -13.80
CA PRO A 60 -7.40 4.98 -14.30
C PRO A 60 -6.03 4.58 -13.74
N GLN A 61 -4.98 4.65 -14.57
CA GLN A 61 -3.61 4.30 -14.19
C GLN A 61 -3.14 4.89 -12.83
N PRO A 62 -3.44 6.16 -12.48
CA PRO A 62 -3.05 6.67 -11.17
C PRO A 62 -3.70 5.95 -9.98
N VAL A 63 -4.94 5.51 -10.15
CA VAL A 63 -5.68 4.73 -9.15
C VAL A 63 -5.08 3.33 -9.07
N ALA A 64 -4.79 2.70 -10.21
CA ALA A 64 -4.10 1.41 -10.25
C ALA A 64 -2.71 1.46 -9.60
N ALA A 65 -1.92 2.50 -9.87
CA ALA A 65 -0.61 2.72 -9.25
C ALA A 65 -0.73 2.85 -7.73
N ALA A 66 -1.74 3.58 -7.24
CA ALA A 66 -1.99 3.70 -5.81
C ALA A 66 -2.36 2.34 -5.18
N ILE A 67 -3.23 1.56 -5.83
CA ILE A 67 -3.60 0.21 -5.39
C ILE A 67 -2.35 -0.66 -5.28
N VAL A 68 -1.58 -0.79 -6.35
CA VAL A 68 -0.39 -1.65 -6.40
C VAL A 68 0.64 -1.24 -5.35
N THR A 69 0.92 0.06 -5.24
CA THR A 69 1.89 0.60 -4.28
C THR A 69 1.47 0.29 -2.84
N LEU A 70 0.21 0.56 -2.49
CA LEU A 70 -0.31 0.35 -1.14
C LEU A 70 -0.39 -1.14 -0.78
N THR A 71 -0.78 -1.99 -1.74
CA THR A 71 -0.79 -3.44 -1.55
C THR A 71 0.63 -3.97 -1.34
N ALA A 72 1.58 -3.58 -2.18
CA ALA A 72 2.97 -4.01 -2.06
C ALA A 72 3.61 -3.55 -0.73
N GLU A 73 3.34 -2.30 -0.33
CA GLU A 73 3.76 -1.77 0.97
C GLU A 73 3.16 -2.58 2.13
N GLY A 74 1.86 -2.88 2.08
CA GLY A 74 1.18 -3.68 3.09
C GLY A 74 1.72 -5.10 3.20
N VAL A 75 1.92 -5.78 2.07
CA VAL A 75 2.51 -7.13 2.00
C VAL A 75 3.93 -7.12 2.54
N MET A 76 4.76 -6.16 2.12
CA MET A 76 6.14 -6.09 2.60
C MET A 76 6.20 -5.85 4.11
N ARG A 77 5.36 -4.97 4.66
CA ARG A 77 5.28 -4.77 6.11
C ARG A 77 4.85 -6.04 6.83
N TRP A 78 3.86 -6.75 6.31
CA TRP A 78 3.42 -8.00 6.90
C TRP A 78 4.55 -9.04 6.88
N LEU A 79 5.30 -9.15 5.78
CA LEU A 79 6.48 -10.02 5.67
C LEU A 79 7.59 -9.64 6.66
N LEU A 80 7.84 -8.35 6.86
CA LEU A 80 8.83 -7.85 7.82
C LEU A 80 8.42 -8.15 9.27
N ILE A 81 7.13 -8.03 9.60
CA ILE A 81 6.64 -8.44 10.92
C ILE A 81 6.76 -9.95 11.08
N ALA A 82 6.38 -10.72 10.06
CA ALA A 82 6.43 -12.18 10.10
C ALA A 82 7.86 -12.73 10.22
N SER A 83 8.85 -12.05 9.64
CA SER A 83 10.26 -12.47 9.73
C SER A 83 10.90 -12.18 11.09
N GLU A 84 10.41 -11.18 11.82
CA GLU A 84 10.92 -10.84 13.16
C GLU A 84 10.17 -11.54 14.27
N ASP A 85 8.84 -11.55 14.20
CA ASP A 85 7.98 -12.22 15.18
C ASP A 85 6.80 -12.89 14.45
N PRO A 86 6.95 -14.16 14.04
CA PRO A 86 5.92 -14.89 13.31
C PRO A 86 4.63 -15.06 14.12
N ARG A 87 4.67 -14.94 15.45
CA ARG A 87 3.46 -15.02 16.29
C ARG A 87 2.60 -13.77 16.13
N GLN A 88 3.22 -12.58 16.09
CA GLN A 88 2.49 -11.34 15.80
C GLN A 88 1.81 -11.36 14.44
N ALA A 89 2.48 -11.88 13.41
CA ALA A 89 1.88 -11.98 12.07
C ALA A 89 0.68 -12.94 12.04
N LEU A 90 0.76 -14.07 12.77
CA LEU A 90 -0.35 -15.01 12.91
C LEU A 90 -1.52 -14.42 13.69
N ASP A 91 -1.27 -13.65 14.75
CA ASP A 91 -2.33 -13.03 15.53
C ASP A 91 -3.01 -11.88 14.78
N LEU A 92 -2.27 -11.09 14.01
CA LEU A 92 -2.82 -10.15 13.03
C LEU A 92 -3.69 -10.87 11.99
N TRP A 93 -3.23 -11.99 11.44
CA TRP A 93 -4.00 -12.77 10.47
C TRP A 93 -5.29 -13.35 11.07
N LYS A 94 -5.23 -13.87 12.30
CA LYS A 94 -6.43 -14.35 13.01
C LYS A 94 -7.42 -13.22 13.29
N TYR A 95 -6.93 -12.04 13.65
CA TYR A 95 -7.77 -10.86 13.87
C TYR A 95 -8.50 -10.45 12.59
N TRP A 96 -7.81 -10.43 11.45
CA TRP A 96 -8.40 -10.10 10.14
C TRP A 96 -9.41 -11.11 9.61
N ARG A 97 -9.33 -12.38 10.03
CA ARG A 97 -10.30 -13.43 9.63
C ARG A 97 -11.56 -13.47 10.48
N LYS A 98 -11.62 -12.71 11.58
CA LYS A 98 -12.81 -12.58 12.42
C LYS A 98 -13.73 -11.49 11.89
#